data_AF-A0A842LV93-F1
#
_entry.id   AF-A0A842LV93-F1
#
_cell.length_a   1.000
_cell.length_b   1.000
_cell.length_c   1.000
_cell.angle_alpha   90.00
_cell.angle_beta   90.00
_cell.angle_gamma   90.00
#
_symmetry.space_group_name_H-M   'P 1'
#
loop_
_entity.id
_entity.type
_entity.pdbx_description
1 polymer ?
#
loop_
_entity_poly.entity_id
_entity_poly.type
_entity_poly.pdbx_seq_one_letter_code
_entity_poly.pdbx_strand_id
1 'polypeptide(L)'
;MEKKGNFVALIEKLERMEQLKVVDISVLEILDDLIKDCKETELFWIENRNLPIDTSFLLYHSTRNSRLVLEKMRDRFITARKNKENPHIISDSIEIVPILSELYEATLSLRDRPITPEVLSFISNRLRLLRNIAHRVSMMPSPEEEIAKIDKEKFKKHFSRFAETLQVMLIEA
;
A
#
# COMPACT_ATOMS: atom_id res chain seq x y z
N MET A 1 -14.26 -11.47 -8.29
CA MET A 1 -15.51 -10.77 -7.91
C MET A 1 -15.63 -10.58 -6.39
N GLU A 2 -14.94 -11.37 -5.54
CA GLU A 2 -14.93 -11.21 -4.06
C GLU A 2 -14.19 -9.96 -3.53
N LYS A 3 -13.12 -9.50 -4.21
CA LYS A 3 -12.15 -8.55 -3.62
C LYS A 3 -12.70 -7.15 -3.33
N LYS A 4 -13.66 -6.68 -4.13
CA LYS A 4 -14.41 -5.44 -3.88
C LYS A 4 -15.26 -5.54 -2.61
N GLY A 5 -15.66 -6.75 -2.21
CA GLY A 5 -16.40 -7.03 -0.99
C GLY A 5 -15.62 -6.72 0.28
N ASN A 6 -14.30 -6.91 0.28
CA ASN A 6 -13.49 -6.74 1.49
C ASN A 6 -13.36 -5.26 1.90
N PHE A 7 -13.16 -4.34 0.95
CA PHE A 7 -13.17 -2.91 1.26
C PHE A 7 -14.56 -2.41 1.68
N VAL A 8 -15.63 -2.91 1.05
CA VAL A 8 -17.00 -2.57 1.46
C VAL A 8 -17.28 -3.07 2.87
N ALA A 9 -16.94 -4.32 3.18
CA ALA A 9 -17.09 -4.90 4.50
C ALA A 9 -16.24 -4.18 5.57
N LEU A 10 -15.04 -3.72 5.20
CA LEU A 10 -14.19 -2.89 6.06
C LEU A 10 -14.88 -1.56 6.39
N ILE A 11 -15.38 -0.84 5.39
CA ILE A 11 -16.10 0.42 5.58
C ILE A 11 -17.32 0.22 6.49
N GLU A 12 -18.16 -0.78 6.20
CA GLU A 12 -19.35 -1.08 7.01
C GLU A 12 -18.99 -1.39 8.47
N LYS A 13 -17.91 -2.15 8.70
CA LYS A 13 -17.42 -2.42 10.06
C LYS A 13 -16.94 -1.14 10.75
N LEU A 14 -16.18 -0.30 10.06
CA LEU A 14 -15.68 0.95 10.61
C LEU A 14 -16.82 1.91 10.98
N GLU A 15 -17.83 2.05 10.13
CA GLU A 15 -19.02 2.87 10.40
C GLU A 15 -19.79 2.35 11.62
N ARG A 16 -19.97 1.03 11.75
CA ARG A 16 -20.59 0.42 12.94
C ARG A 16 -19.77 0.69 14.20
N MET A 17 -18.44 0.52 14.12
CA MET A 17 -17.55 0.83 15.25
C MET A 17 -17.60 2.30 15.63
N GLU A 18 -17.74 3.20 14.66
CA GLU A 18 -17.84 4.64 14.90
C GLU A 18 -19.16 4.99 15.61
N GLN A 19 -20.26 4.36 15.22
CA GLN A 19 -21.56 4.54 15.86
C GLN A 19 -21.55 4.00 17.30
N LEU A 20 -20.96 2.82 17.51
CA LEU A 20 -20.91 2.15 18.81
C LEU A 20 -19.78 2.64 19.73
N LYS A 21 -18.81 3.38 19.19
CA LYS A 21 -17.56 3.78 19.87
C LYS A 21 -16.79 2.60 20.48
N VAL A 22 -16.89 1.44 19.85
CA VAL A 22 -16.27 0.19 20.29
C VAL A 22 -15.48 -0.40 19.13
N VAL A 23 -14.22 -0.75 19.40
CA VAL A 23 -13.38 -1.47 18.45
C VAL A 23 -13.81 -2.93 18.38
N ASP A 24 -14.18 -3.39 17.18
CA ASP A 24 -14.45 -4.78 16.86
C ASP A 24 -13.21 -5.40 16.18
N ILE A 25 -12.56 -6.31 16.89
CA ILE A 25 -11.31 -6.95 16.46
C ILE A 25 -11.47 -7.89 15.26
N SER A 26 -12.70 -8.28 14.89
CA SER A 26 -12.92 -9.10 13.69
C SER A 26 -12.59 -8.36 12.39
N VAL A 27 -12.36 -7.04 12.44
CA VAL A 27 -11.78 -6.27 11.33
C VAL A 27 -10.39 -6.75 10.92
N LEU A 28 -9.65 -7.39 11.83
CA LEU A 28 -8.30 -7.87 11.58
C LEU A 28 -8.27 -8.94 10.47
N GLU A 29 -9.29 -9.79 10.38
CA GLU A 29 -9.39 -10.81 9.32
C GLU A 29 -9.51 -10.15 7.93
N ILE A 30 -10.35 -9.12 7.82
CA ILE A 30 -10.52 -8.35 6.58
C ILE A 30 -9.20 -7.66 6.19
N LEU A 31 -8.50 -7.09 7.17
CA LEU A 31 -7.20 -6.45 6.93
C LEU A 31 -6.16 -7.48 6.48
N ASP A 32 -6.13 -8.66 7.08
CA ASP A 32 -5.21 -9.75 6.69
C ASP A 32 -5.44 -10.21 5.24
N ASP A 33 -6.70 -10.33 4.82
CA ASP A 33 -7.05 -10.65 3.44
C ASP A 33 -6.61 -9.56 2.45
N LEU A 34 -6.87 -8.28 2.77
CA LEU A 34 -6.45 -7.15 1.94
C LEU A 34 -4.92 -7.04 1.84
N ILE A 35 -4.20 -7.32 2.94
CA ILE A 35 -2.73 -7.36 2.95
C ILE A 35 -2.22 -8.49 2.06
N LYS A 36 -2.83 -9.67 2.14
CA LYS A 36 -2.49 -10.82 1.28
C LYS A 36 -2.71 -10.48 -0.20
N ASP A 37 -3.85 -9.90 -0.53
CA ASP A 37 -4.17 -9.46 -1.89
C ASP A 37 -3.16 -8.44 -2.44
N CYS A 38 -2.73 -7.49 -1.60
CA CYS A 38 -1.67 -6.56 -1.99
C CYS A 38 -0.36 -7.29 -2.31
N LYS A 39 0.03 -8.30 -1.52
CA LYS A 39 1.25 -9.10 -1.78
C LYS A 39 1.17 -9.86 -3.09
N GLU A 40 0.02 -10.48 -3.38
CA GLU A 40 -0.21 -11.16 -4.67
C GLU A 40 -0.13 -10.17 -5.84
N THR A 41 -0.63 -8.95 -5.64
CA THR A 41 -0.57 -7.87 -6.63
C THR A 41 0.85 -7.34 -6.82
N GLU A 42 1.62 -7.20 -5.76
CA GLU A 42 3.04 -6.84 -5.83
C GLU A 42 3.82 -7.85 -6.68
N LEU A 43 3.61 -9.15 -6.45
CA LEU A 43 4.26 -10.22 -7.22
C LEU A 43 3.90 -10.15 -8.71
N PHE A 44 2.63 -9.94 -9.04
CA PHE A 44 2.19 -9.77 -10.42
C PHE A 44 2.98 -8.66 -11.15
N TRP A 45 3.13 -7.49 -10.53
CA TRP A 45 3.87 -6.37 -11.14
C TRP A 45 5.37 -6.64 -11.27
N ILE A 46 5.95 -7.39 -10.33
CA ILE A 46 7.37 -7.79 -10.39
C ILE A 46 7.61 -8.79 -11.53
N GLU A 47 6.71 -9.75 -11.70
CA GLU A 47 6.87 -10.85 -12.66
C GLU A 47 6.44 -10.47 -14.08
N ASN A 48 5.63 -9.43 -14.24
CA ASN A 48 5.16 -8.97 -15.54
C ASN A 48 6.29 -8.28 -16.34
N ARG A 49 6.96 -9.06 -17.18
CA ARG A 49 8.04 -8.60 -18.07
C ARG A 49 7.55 -7.88 -19.33
N ASN A 50 6.24 -7.82 -19.56
CA ASN A 50 5.68 -7.21 -20.76
C ASN A 50 5.49 -5.69 -20.62
N LEU A 51 5.70 -5.14 -19.43
CA LEU A 51 5.56 -3.73 -19.14
C LEU A 51 6.94 -3.04 -19.03
N PRO A 52 7.04 -1.76 -19.42
CA PRO A 52 8.21 -0.96 -19.13
C PRO A 52 8.50 -0.95 -17.63
N ILE A 53 9.79 -0.96 -17.28
CA ILE A 53 10.25 -1.02 -15.88
C ILE A 53 9.61 0.10 -15.04
N ASP A 54 9.57 1.33 -15.55
CA ASP A 54 9.03 2.48 -14.83
C ASP A 54 7.52 2.32 -14.52
N THR A 55 6.79 1.68 -15.43
CA THR A 55 5.36 1.39 -15.26
C THR A 55 5.15 0.33 -14.19
N SER A 56 5.86 -0.81 -14.30
CA SER A 56 5.82 -1.87 -13.30
C SER A 56 6.25 -1.36 -11.92
N PHE A 57 7.26 -0.49 -11.88
CA PHE A 57 7.75 0.14 -10.66
C PHE A 57 6.67 0.99 -10.00
N LEU A 58 6.00 1.88 -10.73
CA LEU A 58 4.91 2.71 -10.17
C LEU A 58 3.76 1.86 -9.61
N LEU A 59 3.35 0.83 -10.34
CA LEU A 59 2.23 -0.05 -9.94
C LEU A 59 2.59 -0.91 -8.73
N TYR A 60 3.80 -1.50 -8.72
CA TYR A 60 4.36 -2.18 -7.57
C TYR A 60 4.42 -1.24 -6.36
N HIS A 61 4.96 -0.03 -6.52
CA HIS A 61 5.09 0.92 -5.42
C HIS A 61 3.75 1.36 -4.86
N SER A 62 2.75 1.57 -5.71
CA SER A 62 1.40 1.95 -5.30
C SER A 62 0.75 0.84 -4.46
N THR A 63 0.87 -0.40 -4.93
CA THR A 63 0.38 -1.59 -4.23
C THR A 63 1.10 -1.78 -2.89
N ARG A 64 2.43 -1.67 -2.89
CA ARG A 64 3.27 -1.79 -1.69
C ARG A 64 2.94 -0.75 -0.62
N ASN A 65 2.73 0.51 -1.01
CA ASN A 65 2.34 1.54 -0.06
C ASN A 65 0.98 1.24 0.56
N SER A 66 0.02 0.77 -0.24
CA SER A 66 -1.29 0.35 0.26
C SER A 66 -1.15 -0.79 1.28
N ARG A 67 -0.34 -1.81 0.98
CA ARG A 67 -0.05 -2.90 1.92
C ARG A 67 0.53 -2.40 3.23
N LEU A 68 1.55 -1.53 3.18
CA LEU A 68 2.23 -1.07 4.39
C LEU A 68 1.29 -0.24 5.28
N VAL A 69 0.43 0.58 4.69
CA VAL A 69 -0.60 1.32 5.43
C VAL A 69 -1.62 0.35 6.06
N LEU A 70 -2.06 -0.68 5.34
CA LEU A 70 -2.96 -1.71 5.88
C LEU A 70 -2.29 -2.50 7.03
N GLU A 71 -1.01 -2.85 6.91
CA GLU A 71 -0.22 -3.47 7.98
C GLU A 71 -0.17 -2.55 9.21
N LYS A 72 0.07 -1.26 9.02
CA LYS A 72 0.08 -0.27 10.11
C LYS A 72 -1.29 -0.13 10.78
N MET A 73 -2.36 -0.06 9.99
CA MET A 73 -3.74 -0.01 10.48
C MET A 73 -4.04 -1.25 11.33
N ARG A 74 -3.71 -2.44 10.83
CA ARG A 74 -3.88 -3.71 11.54
C ARG A 74 -3.15 -3.71 12.88
N ASP A 75 -1.89 -3.31 12.90
CA ASP A 75 -1.09 -3.28 14.13
C ASP A 75 -1.69 -2.31 15.15
N ARG A 76 -2.16 -1.15 14.70
CA ARG A 76 -2.89 -0.20 15.56
C ARG A 76 -4.18 -0.82 16.11
N PHE A 77 -4.94 -1.58 15.32
CA PHE A 77 -6.17 -2.24 15.82
C PHE A 77 -5.86 -3.28 16.89
N ILE A 78 -4.76 -4.01 16.76
CA ILE A 78 -4.28 -4.96 17.78
C ILE A 78 -3.92 -4.24 19.08
N THR A 79 -3.27 -3.09 19.00
CA THR A 79 -2.82 -2.34 20.18
C THR A 79 -3.86 -1.36 20.73
N ALA A 80 -4.96 -1.13 20.02
CA ALA A 80 -5.94 -0.07 20.34
C ALA A 80 -6.46 -0.13 21.77
N ARG A 81 -6.73 -1.34 22.29
CA ARG A 81 -7.19 -1.56 23.67
C ARG A 81 -6.12 -1.21 24.71
N LYS A 82 -4.84 -1.47 24.41
CA LYS A 82 -3.71 -1.19 25.30
C LYS A 82 -3.34 0.29 25.30
N ASN A 83 -3.40 0.94 24.13
CA ASN A 83 -2.94 2.31 23.92
C ASN A 83 -4.05 3.37 24.13
N LYS A 84 -5.27 2.97 24.48
CA LYS A 84 -6.44 3.86 24.55
C LYS A 84 -6.69 4.62 23.23
N GLU A 85 -6.41 3.99 22.09
CA GLU A 85 -6.64 4.59 20.76
C GLU A 85 -8.12 4.54 20.31
N ASN A 86 -9.00 3.93 21.10
CA ASN A 86 -10.44 3.99 20.86
C ASN A 86 -10.99 5.38 21.26
N PRO A 87 -11.75 6.10 20.41
CA PRO A 87 -12.18 5.76 19.04
C PRO A 87 -11.34 6.39 17.92
N HIS A 88 -10.23 7.06 18.24
CA HIS A 88 -9.38 7.74 17.27
C HIS A 88 -8.93 6.84 16.11
N ILE A 89 -8.55 5.59 16.39
CA ILE A 89 -8.19 4.64 15.33
C ILE A 89 -9.33 4.40 14.33
N ILE A 90 -10.59 4.44 14.78
CA ILE A 90 -11.74 4.23 13.90
C ILE A 90 -11.87 5.43 12.96
N SER A 91 -11.81 6.66 13.50
CA SER A 91 -11.86 7.89 12.71
C SER A 91 -10.72 7.95 11.69
N ASP A 92 -9.49 7.69 12.14
CA ASP A 92 -8.30 7.64 11.29
C ASP A 92 -8.45 6.62 10.16
N SER A 93 -9.03 5.46 10.47
CA SER A 93 -9.27 4.39 9.49
C SER A 93 -10.34 4.78 8.47
N ILE A 94 -11.45 5.39 8.91
CA ILE A 94 -12.52 5.88 8.02
C ILE A 94 -11.96 6.90 7.03
N GLU A 95 -11.03 7.74 7.47
CA GLU A 95 -10.43 8.78 6.63
C GLU A 95 -9.54 8.21 5.51
N ILE A 96 -8.81 7.12 5.77
CA ILE A 96 -7.81 6.57 4.83
C ILE A 96 -8.34 5.43 3.95
N VAL A 97 -9.34 4.69 4.41
CA VAL A 97 -9.87 3.53 3.66
C VAL A 97 -10.40 3.90 2.26
N PRO A 98 -11.08 5.04 2.03
CA PRO A 98 -11.55 5.40 0.69
C PRO A 98 -10.42 5.50 -0.35
N ILE A 99 -9.29 6.13 0.03
CA ILE A 99 -8.15 6.27 -0.89
C ILE A 99 -7.41 4.95 -1.09
N LEU A 100 -7.35 4.09 -0.06
CA LEU A 100 -6.81 2.73 -0.18
C LEU A 100 -7.63 1.90 -1.16
N SER A 101 -8.96 1.94 -1.02
CA SER A 101 -9.89 1.23 -1.90
C SER A 101 -9.75 1.70 -3.35
N GLU A 102 -9.72 3.02 -3.57
CA GLU A 102 -9.56 3.59 -4.92
C GLU A 102 -8.23 3.18 -5.56
N LEU A 103 -7.11 3.28 -4.82
CA LEU A 103 -5.79 2.93 -5.34
C LEU A 103 -5.65 1.42 -5.60
N TYR A 104 -6.21 0.60 -4.72
CA TYR A 104 -6.25 -0.85 -4.89
C TYR A 104 -7.05 -1.25 -6.13
N GLU A 105 -8.26 -0.73 -6.30
CA GLU A 105 -9.10 -1.05 -7.47
C GLU A 105 -8.47 -0.54 -8.77
N ALA A 106 -7.91 0.68 -8.75
CA ALA A 106 -7.21 1.24 -9.90
C ALA A 106 -6.04 0.36 -10.32
N THR A 107 -5.16 -0.02 -9.39
CA THR A 107 -4.03 -0.90 -9.69
C THR A 107 -4.50 -2.29 -10.12
N LEU A 108 -5.43 -2.92 -9.41
CA LEU A 108 -5.93 -4.26 -9.74
C LEU A 108 -6.58 -4.30 -11.14
N SER A 109 -7.34 -3.29 -11.52
CA SER A 109 -8.02 -3.24 -12.82
C SER A 109 -7.07 -3.20 -14.02
N LEU A 110 -5.83 -2.76 -13.81
CA LEU A 110 -4.82 -2.63 -14.86
C LEU A 110 -4.10 -3.93 -15.20
N ARG A 111 -4.38 -5.01 -14.45
CA ARG A 111 -3.88 -6.33 -14.82
C ARG A 111 -4.43 -6.81 -16.16
N ASP A 112 -5.67 -6.42 -16.46
CA ASP A 112 -6.43 -6.89 -17.62
C ASP A 112 -6.76 -5.76 -18.61
N ARG A 113 -6.17 -4.57 -18.43
CA ARG A 113 -6.51 -3.37 -19.22
C ARG A 113 -5.26 -2.68 -19.78
N PRO A 114 -5.39 -1.96 -20.91
CA PRO A 114 -4.32 -1.11 -21.40
C PRO A 114 -3.92 -0.05 -20.38
N ILE A 115 -2.62 0.13 -20.22
CA ILE A 115 -2.06 1.16 -19.35
C ILE A 115 -1.72 2.37 -20.21
N THR A 116 -2.38 3.49 -19.94
CA THR A 116 -2.13 4.76 -20.63
C THR A 116 -1.38 5.75 -19.73
N PRO A 117 -0.70 6.77 -20.29
CA PRO A 117 -0.02 7.80 -19.50
C PRO A 117 -0.95 8.54 -18.53
N GLU A 118 -2.20 8.77 -18.92
CA GLU A 118 -3.21 9.45 -18.09
C GLU A 118 -3.53 8.62 -16.85
N VAL A 119 -3.65 7.30 -17.02
CA VAL A 119 -3.88 6.36 -15.92
C VAL A 119 -2.69 6.30 -14.97
N LEU A 120 -1.46 6.32 -15.48
CA LEU A 120 -0.25 6.35 -14.65
C LEU A 120 -0.13 7.66 -13.86
N SER A 121 -0.46 8.80 -14.50
CA SER A 121 -0.55 10.09 -13.82
C SER A 121 -1.60 10.08 -12.70
N PHE A 122 -2.77 9.50 -12.97
CA PHE A 122 -3.82 9.30 -11.97
C PHE A 122 -3.33 8.47 -10.78
N ILE A 123 -2.71 7.30 -11.01
CA ILE A 123 -2.16 6.44 -9.96
C ILE A 123 -1.12 7.17 -9.13
N SER A 124 -0.19 7.89 -9.78
CA SER A 124 0.85 8.65 -9.09
C SER A 124 0.25 9.72 -8.17
N ASN A 125 -0.78 10.44 -8.64
CA ASN A 125 -1.50 11.41 -7.83
C ASN A 125 -2.23 10.77 -6.65
N ARG A 126 -2.88 9.61 -6.86
CA ARG A 126 -3.55 8.85 -5.79
C ARG A 126 -2.57 8.28 -4.76
N LEU A 127 -1.42 7.79 -5.19
CA LEU A 127 -0.34 7.36 -4.31
C LEU A 127 0.16 8.52 -3.43
N ARG A 128 0.39 9.69 -4.01
CA ARG A 128 0.78 10.89 -3.25
C ARG A 128 -0.30 11.26 -2.22
N LEU A 129 -1.58 11.22 -2.62
CA LEU A 129 -2.69 11.49 -1.72
C LEU A 129 -2.75 10.47 -0.57
N LEU A 130 -2.60 9.17 -0.86
CA LEU A 130 -2.53 8.12 0.15
C LEU A 130 -1.44 8.41 1.18
N ARG A 131 -0.22 8.74 0.73
CA ARG A 131 0.89 9.04 1.64
C ARG A 131 0.62 10.27 2.51
N ASN A 132 0.01 11.31 1.95
CA ASN A 132 -0.34 12.52 2.70
C ASN A 132 -1.40 12.24 3.78
N ILE A 133 -2.43 11.46 3.44
CA ILE A 133 -3.47 11.06 4.40
C ILE A 133 -2.85 10.15 5.47
N ALA A 134 -2.09 9.12 5.06
CA ALA A 134 -1.38 8.22 5.97
C ALA A 134 -0.49 8.97 6.96
N HIS A 135 0.22 9.99 6.50
CA HIS A 135 1.02 10.83 7.39
C HIS A 135 0.15 11.56 8.42
N ARG A 136 -0.94 12.20 7.98
CA ARG A 136 -1.88 12.91 8.86
C ARG A 136 -2.51 12.00 9.92
N VAL A 137 -2.90 10.78 9.53
CA VAL A 137 -3.54 9.80 10.43
C VAL A 137 -2.54 8.87 11.12
N SER A 138 -1.25 9.19 11.14
CA SER A 138 -0.20 8.38 11.78
C SER A 138 -0.15 6.90 11.32
N MET A 139 -0.52 6.65 10.06
CA MET A 139 -0.43 5.34 9.39
C MET A 139 0.65 5.30 8.30
N MET A 140 1.46 6.36 8.18
CA MET A 140 2.63 6.34 7.30
C MET A 140 3.69 5.39 7.90
N PRO A 141 4.18 4.41 7.12
CA PRO A 141 5.27 3.55 7.55
C PRO A 141 6.55 4.36 7.84
N SER A 142 7.33 3.95 8.84
CA SER A 142 8.66 4.52 9.06
C SER A 142 9.64 4.04 7.98
N PRO A 143 10.77 4.74 7.77
CA PRO A 143 11.82 4.28 6.86
C PRO A 143 12.29 2.86 7.20
N GLU A 144 12.41 2.53 8.49
CA GLU A 144 12.79 1.20 8.97
C GLU A 144 11.76 0.15 8.56
N GLU A 145 10.46 0.45 8.73
CA GLU A 145 9.36 -0.42 8.32
C GLU A 145 9.33 -0.62 6.79
N GLU A 146 9.65 0.43 6.01
CA GLU A 146 9.75 0.35 4.56
C GLU A 146 10.92 -0.52 4.10
N ILE A 147 12.06 -0.55 4.81
CA ILE A 147 13.24 -1.32 4.40
C ILE A 147 13.37 -2.68 5.09
N ALA A 148 12.59 -2.96 6.13
CA ALA A 148 12.69 -4.19 6.94
C ALA A 148 12.56 -5.48 6.10
N LYS A 149 11.79 -5.42 5.01
CA LYS A 149 11.53 -6.55 4.11
C LYS A 149 12.45 -6.57 2.87
N ILE A 150 13.41 -5.66 2.79
CA ILE A 150 14.41 -5.61 1.72
C ILE A 150 15.62 -6.43 2.15
N ASP A 151 16.03 -7.40 1.32
CA ASP A 151 17.32 -8.06 1.46
C ASP A 151 18.44 -7.03 1.24
N LYS A 152 19.06 -6.59 2.35
CA LYS A 152 20.08 -5.55 2.36
C LYS A 152 21.31 -5.93 1.54
N GLU A 153 21.66 -7.20 1.49
CA GLU A 153 22.83 -7.68 0.75
C GLU A 153 22.55 -7.71 -0.75
N LYS A 154 21.37 -8.18 -1.13
CA LYS A 154 20.92 -8.11 -2.53
C LYS A 154 20.77 -6.67 -3.00
N PHE A 155 20.23 -5.79 -2.17
CA PHE A 155 20.11 -4.36 -2.46
C PHE A 155 21.47 -3.71 -2.67
N LYS A 156 22.42 -3.87 -1.74
CA LYS A 156 23.78 -3.35 -1.88
C LYS A 156 24.44 -3.83 -3.17
N LYS A 157 24.35 -5.13 -3.47
CA LYS A 157 24.92 -5.72 -4.69
C LYS A 157 24.35 -5.07 -5.95
N HIS A 158 23.03 -4.89 -6.02
CA HIS A 158 22.39 -4.25 -7.17
C HIS A 158 22.73 -2.75 -7.26
N PHE A 159 22.78 -2.06 -6.12
CA PHE A 159 23.13 -0.64 -6.05
C PHE A 159 24.57 -0.39 -6.48
N SER A 160 25.54 -1.19 -6.00
CA SER A 160 26.94 -1.12 -6.43
C SER A 160 27.06 -1.33 -7.94
N ARG A 161 26.41 -2.36 -8.48
CA ARG A 161 26.42 -2.62 -9.94
C ARG A 161 25.84 -1.45 -10.74
N PHE A 162 24.78 -0.82 -10.22
CA PHE A 162 24.18 0.36 -10.84
C PHE A 162 25.14 1.56 -10.80
N ALA A 163 25.77 1.82 -9.67
CA ALA A 163 26.75 2.90 -9.52
C ALA A 163 27.97 2.70 -10.42
N GLU A 164 28.47 1.47 -10.55
CA GLU A 164 29.53 1.11 -11.50
C GLU A 164 29.10 1.39 -12.95
N THR A 165 27.87 1.01 -13.32
CA THR A 165 27.32 1.27 -14.66
C THR A 165 27.22 2.77 -14.96
N LEU A 166 26.77 3.57 -13.98
CA LEU A 166 26.70 5.03 -14.10
C LEU A 166 28.08 5.67 -14.25
N GLN A 167 29.08 5.19 -13.50
CA GLN A 167 30.46 5.68 -13.63
C GLN A 167 31.02 5.41 -15.03
N VAL A 168 30.78 4.22 -15.59
CA VAL A 168 31.21 3.89 -16.95
C VAL A 168 30.52 4.81 -17.96
N MET A 169 29.20 5.01 -17.86
CA MET A 169 28.46 5.90 -18.76
C MET A 169 28.92 7.37 -18.68
N LEU A 170 29.34 7.85 -17.50
CA LEU A 170 29.83 9.21 -17.30
C LEU A 170 31.28 9.42 -17.76
N ILE A 171 32.07 8.34 -17.86
CA ILE A 171 33.45 8.36 -18.37
C ILE A 171 33.47 8.26 -19.90
N GLU A 172 32.46 7.61 -20.48
CA GLU A 172 32.31 7.42 -21.94
C GLU A 172 31.49 8.54 -22.64
N ALA A 173 30.98 9.53 -21.88
CA ALA A 173 30.24 10.70 -22.38
C ALA A 173 31.12 11.94 -22.48
#